data_AF-A0A368G1A9-F1
#
_entry.id   AF-A0A368G1A9-F1
#
_cell.length_a   1.000
_cell.length_b   1.000
_cell.length_c   1.000
_cell.angle_alpha   90.00
_cell.angle_beta   90.00
_cell.angle_gamma   90.00
#
_symmetry.space_group_name_H-M   'P 1'
#
loop_
_entity.id
_entity.type
_entity.pdbx_description
1 polymer ?
#
loop_
_entity_poly.entity_id
_entity_poly.type
_entity_poly.pdbx_seq_one_letter_code
_entity_poly.pdbx_strand_id
1 'polypeptide(L)'
;MPIPDGVCGYTETVTTTRFVYISLAGLVAVFGSFSNILLFVLFQTTPSRPPSLFPAFLALLDALLCFCFIFIFVLDVNMMYLKLPGLFTFYHNHVIFAFSTAKIVQFLIPYMLIFATFERYTWIANKK
;
A
#
# COMPACT_ATOMS: atom_id res chain seq x y z
N MET A 1 -21.27 9.68 26.29
CA MET A 1 -21.55 8.35 25.70
C MET A 1 -20.68 7.34 26.43
N PRO A 2 -21.26 6.35 27.12
CA PRO A 2 -20.48 5.28 27.72
C PRO A 2 -19.90 4.43 26.59
N ILE A 3 -18.59 4.20 26.64
CA ILE A 3 -17.87 3.34 25.70
C ILE A 3 -18.34 1.91 26.00
N PRO A 4 -18.87 1.16 25.03
CA PRO A 4 -19.35 -0.19 25.28
C PRO A 4 -18.18 -1.06 25.77
N ASP A 5 -18.37 -1.66 26.94
CA ASP A 5 -17.43 -2.59 27.57
C ASP A 5 -17.18 -3.77 26.62
N GLY A 6 -15.99 -3.81 26.01
CA GLY A 6 -15.61 -4.88 25.07
C GLY A 6 -14.68 -4.47 23.93
N VAL A 7 -14.46 -3.17 23.70
CA VAL A 7 -13.50 -2.71 22.68
C VAL A 7 -12.09 -2.57 23.29
N CYS A 8 -11.37 -3.70 23.40
CA CYS A 8 -10.06 -3.84 24.06
C CYS A 8 -8.87 -3.12 23.36
N GLY A 9 -9.11 -2.11 22.51
CA GLY A 9 -8.05 -1.39 21.78
C GLY A 9 -8.05 0.14 21.95
N TYR A 10 -9.11 0.72 22.53
CA TYR A 10 -9.22 2.18 22.66
C TYR A 10 -8.39 2.74 23.83
N THR A 11 -8.07 1.90 24.81
CA THR A 11 -7.31 2.26 26.02
C THR A 11 -5.82 1.96 25.89
N GLU A 12 -5.36 1.37 24.77
CA GLU A 12 -3.96 1.04 24.57
C GLU A 12 -3.15 2.31 24.28
N THR A 13 -2.13 2.54 25.09
CA THR A 13 -1.25 3.70 24.93
C THR A 13 -0.14 3.39 23.93
N VAL A 14 -0.08 4.15 22.83
CA VAL A 14 0.99 4.03 21.84
C VAL A 14 2.24 4.78 22.30
N THR A 15 3.39 4.13 22.17
CA THR A 15 4.69 4.77 22.42
C THR A 15 4.97 5.86 21.40
N THR A 16 5.55 6.98 21.84
CA THR A 16 5.91 8.10 20.96
C THR A 16 6.88 7.68 19.86
N THR A 17 7.77 6.73 20.13
CA THR A 17 8.66 6.14 19.12
C THR A 17 7.89 5.45 18.00
N ARG A 18 6.91 4.57 18.31
CA ARG A 18 6.07 3.93 17.29
C ARG A 18 5.34 4.97 16.43
N PHE A 19 4.79 6.00 17.07
CA PHE A 19 4.11 7.09 16.38
C PHE A 19 5.02 7.80 15.37
N VAL A 20 6.22 8.22 15.80
CA VAL A 20 7.16 8.94 14.92
C VAL A 20 7.63 8.08 13.75
N TYR A 21 8.05 6.84 14.01
CA TYR A 21 8.54 5.94 12.96
C TYR A 21 7.48 5.65 11.90
N ILE A 22 6.26 5.32 12.34
CA ILE A 22 5.17 4.98 11.40
C ILE A 22 4.68 6.22 10.66
N SER A 23 4.66 7.39 11.31
CA SER A 23 4.29 8.64 10.63
C SER A 23 5.30 9.04 9.55
N LEU A 24 6.60 8.90 9.83
CA LEU A 24 7.65 9.13 8.83
C LEU A 24 7.56 8.15 7.66
N ALA A 25 7.36 6.86 7.95
CA ALA A 25 7.11 5.86 6.91
C ALA A 25 5.84 6.15 6.11
N GLY A 26 4.82 6.74 6.75
CA GLY A 26 3.60 7.21 6.11
C GLY A 26 3.84 8.29 5.06
N LEU A 27 4.75 9.24 5.32
CA LEU A 27 5.15 10.25 4.32
C LEU A 27 5.78 9.60 3.09
N VAL A 28 6.66 8.62 3.32
CA VAL A 28 7.26 7.84 2.22
C VAL A 28 6.20 7.08 1.44
N ALA A 29 5.22 6.48 2.13
CA ALA A 29 4.13 5.76 1.47
C ALA A 29 3.23 6.69 0.65
N VAL A 30 2.94 7.91 1.11
CA VAL A 30 2.18 8.91 0.34
C VAL A 30 2.92 9.28 -0.94
N PHE A 31 4.22 9.56 -0.83
CA PHE A 31 5.07 9.83 -1.99
C PHE A 31 5.16 8.64 -2.94
N GLY A 32 5.27 7.43 -2.39
CA GLY A 32 5.26 6.17 -3.13
C GLY A 32 3.96 5.93 -3.90
N SER A 33 2.81 6.15 -3.26
CA SER A 33 1.50 6.06 -3.91
C SER A 33 1.41 7.03 -5.10
N PHE A 34 1.79 8.30 -4.90
CA PHE A 34 1.75 9.29 -5.98
C PHE A 34 2.70 8.92 -7.13
N SER A 35 3.93 8.53 -6.81
CA SER A 35 4.95 8.19 -7.81
C SER A 35 4.55 6.95 -8.63
N ASN A 36 3.98 5.93 -7.99
CA ASN A 36 3.54 4.71 -8.67
C ASN A 36 2.29 4.94 -9.53
N ILE A 37 1.36 5.79 -9.11
CA ILE A 37 0.23 6.21 -9.95
C ILE A 37 0.73 7.00 -11.17
N LEU A 38 1.67 7.94 -10.97
CA LEU A 38 2.27 8.69 -12.07
C LEU A 38 2.99 7.76 -13.06
N LEU A 39 3.74 6.78 -12.56
CA LEU A 39 4.43 5.78 -13.37
C LEU A 39 3.44 4.95 -14.21
N PHE A 40 2.32 4.55 -13.61
CA PHE A 40 1.24 3.85 -14.33
C PHE A 40 0.66 4.71 -15.46
N VAL A 41 0.37 5.99 -15.21
CA VAL A 41 -0.11 6.93 -16.24
C VAL A 41 0.93 7.11 -17.36
N LEU A 42 2.21 7.19 -17.01
CA LEU A 42 3.29 7.33 -17.98
C LEU A 42 3.39 6.12 -18.92
N PHE A 43 3.22 4.90 -18.38
CA PHE A 43 3.18 3.67 -19.19
C PHE A 43 1.99 3.60 -20.15
N GLN A 44 0.87 4.26 -19.84
CA GLN A 44 -0.31 4.29 -20.71
C GLN A 44 -0.24 5.39 -21.78
N THR A 45 0.40 6.51 -21.46
CA THR A 45 0.42 7.70 -22.33
C THR A 45 1.61 7.72 -23.29
N THR A 46 2.67 6.97 -22.98
CA THR A 46 3.86 6.89 -23.83
C THR A 46 3.75 5.68 -24.76
N PRO A 47 3.96 5.83 -26.08
CA PRO A 47 4.05 4.69 -27.00
C PRO A 47 5.32 3.87 -26.69
N SER A 48 5.19 2.89 -25.80
CA SER A 48 6.28 2.04 -25.30
C SER A 48 6.82 1.12 -26.40
N ARG A 49 8.14 1.17 -26.64
CA ARG A 49 8.89 0.23 -27.53
C ARG A 49 9.78 -0.77 -26.75
N PRO A 50 9.37 -1.15 -25.54
CA PRO A 50 9.24 -2.58 -25.21
C PRO A 50 7.85 -2.89 -24.61
N PRO A 51 7.50 -4.17 -24.49
CA PRO A 51 6.29 -4.58 -23.77
C PRO A 51 6.33 -4.03 -22.33
N SER A 52 5.30 -3.30 -21.91
CA SER A 52 5.25 -2.59 -20.63
C SER A 52 4.06 -3.00 -19.76
N LEU A 53 3.41 -4.13 -20.07
CA LEU A 53 2.18 -4.56 -19.39
C LEU A 53 2.47 -5.00 -17.96
N PHE A 54 3.46 -5.88 -17.74
CA PHE A 54 3.79 -6.35 -16.40
C PHE A 54 4.39 -5.24 -15.51
N PRO A 55 5.31 -4.38 -16.00
CA PRO A 55 5.77 -3.22 -15.23
C PRO A 55 4.67 -2.21 -14.90
N ALA A 56 3.71 -1.99 -15.80
CA ALA A 56 2.58 -1.10 -15.51
C ALA A 56 1.66 -1.69 -14.43
N PHE A 57 1.31 -2.97 -14.53
CA PHE A 57 0.51 -3.62 -13.49
C PHE A 57 1.26 -3.67 -12.14
N LEU A 58 2.58 -3.85 -12.16
CA LEU A 58 3.42 -3.77 -10.96
C LEU A 58 3.33 -2.38 -10.30
N ALA A 59 3.39 -1.29 -11.07
CA ALA A 59 3.21 0.06 -10.53
C ALA A 59 1.84 0.24 -9.86
N LEU A 60 0.77 -0.33 -10.43
CA LEU A 60 -0.56 -0.30 -9.80
C LEU A 60 -0.58 -1.09 -8.48
N LEU A 61 0.04 -2.27 -8.43
CA LEU A 61 0.17 -3.07 -7.22
C LEU A 61 0.95 -2.34 -6.13
N ASP A 62 2.05 -1.68 -6.47
CA ASP A 62 2.86 -0.91 -5.51
C ASP A 62 2.09 0.31 -4.98
N ALA A 63 1.33 1.01 -5.83
CA ALA A 63 0.46 2.10 -5.39
C ALA A 63 -0.61 1.60 -4.40
N LEU A 64 -1.22 0.45 -4.69
CA LEU A 64 -2.21 -0.19 -3.83
C LEU A 64 -1.59 -0.66 -2.50
N LEU A 65 -0.38 -1.21 -2.52
CA LEU A 65 0.33 -1.61 -1.31
C LEU A 65 0.65 -0.40 -0.43
N CYS A 66 1.13 0.70 -1.01
CA CYS A 66 1.36 1.95 -0.29
C CYS A 66 0.07 2.50 0.33
N PHE A 67 -1.06 2.44 -0.40
CA PHE A 67 -2.36 2.84 0.13
C PHE A 67 -2.79 1.96 1.31
N CYS A 68 -2.67 0.63 1.18
CA CYS A 68 -2.95 -0.31 2.27
C CYS A 68 -2.03 -0.07 3.47
N PHE A 69 -0.75 0.26 3.27
CA PHE A 69 0.19 0.59 4.35
C PHE A 69 -0.28 1.81 5.13
N ILE A 70 -0.68 2.89 4.44
CA ILE A 70 -1.23 4.08 5.09
C ILE A 70 -2.49 3.72 5.88
N PHE A 71 -3.39 2.95 5.29
CA PHE A 71 -4.63 2.55 5.93
C PHE A 71 -4.41 1.70 7.19
N ILE A 72 -3.52 0.72 7.13
CA ILE A 72 -3.29 -0.25 8.22
C ILE A 72 -2.44 0.37 9.33
N PHE A 73 -1.36 1.07 9.00
CA PHE A 73 -0.38 1.49 10.00
C PHE A 73 -0.51 2.96 10.37
N VAL A 74 -0.65 3.85 9.39
CA VAL A 74 -0.67 5.30 9.65
C VAL A 74 -1.97 5.70 10.34
N LEU A 75 -3.12 5.21 9.87
CA LEU A 75 -4.39 5.49 10.55
C LEU A 75 -4.43 4.91 11.96
N ASP A 76 -3.89 3.71 12.17
CA ASP A 76 -3.83 3.04 13.47
C ASP A 76 -3.09 3.87 14.52
N VAL A 77 -1.86 4.30 14.23
CA VAL A 77 -1.09 5.10 15.20
C VAL A 77 -1.68 6.49 15.42
N ASN A 78 -2.24 7.12 14.39
CA ASN A 78 -2.84 8.45 14.52
C ASN A 78 -4.15 8.39 15.32
N MET A 79 -4.97 7.38 15.07
CA MET A 79 -6.20 7.12 15.82
C MET A 79 -5.93 6.90 17.31
N MET A 80 -4.95 6.05 17.64
CA MET A 80 -4.59 5.76 19.03
C MET A 80 -3.94 6.97 19.73
N TYR A 81 -3.07 7.72 19.05
CA TYR A 81 -2.37 8.87 19.63
C TYR A 81 -3.29 10.10 19.80
N LEU A 82 -4.14 10.40 18.81
CA LEU A 82 -5.06 11.55 18.82
C LEU A 82 -6.42 11.24 19.47
N LYS A 83 -6.68 9.97 19.84
CA LYS A 83 -7.92 9.50 20.48
C LYS A 83 -9.19 9.94 19.74
N LEU A 84 -9.23 9.67 18.43
CA LEU A 84 -10.35 10.05 17.56
C LEU A 84 -11.37 8.91 17.44
N PRO A 85 -12.55 9.00 18.11
CA PRO A 85 -13.50 7.88 18.16
C PRO A 85 -14.16 7.56 16.82
N GLY A 86 -14.41 8.56 15.97
CA GLY A 86 -14.99 8.33 14.64
C GLY A 86 -14.06 7.57 13.69
N LEU A 87 -12.76 7.84 13.78
CA LEU A 87 -11.75 7.15 12.97
C LEU A 87 -11.57 5.69 13.41
N PHE A 88 -11.80 5.43 14.70
CA PHE A 88 -11.73 4.09 15.28
C PHE A 88 -12.75 3.12 14.71
N THR A 89 -14.03 3.52 14.66
CA THR A 89 -15.07 2.66 14.09
C THR A 89 -14.83 2.39 12.62
N PHE A 90 -14.40 3.41 11.85
CA PHE A 90 -14.11 3.26 10.44
C PHE A 90 -12.94 2.30 10.18
N TYR A 91 -11.84 2.47 10.92
CA TYR A 91 -10.66 1.61 10.84
C TYR A 91 -11.00 0.16 11.19
N HIS A 92 -11.66 -0.07 12.33
CA HIS A 92 -11.97 -1.43 12.80
C HIS A 92 -12.85 -2.22 11.81
N ASN A 93 -13.78 -1.56 11.12
CA ASN A 93 -14.66 -2.21 10.15
C ASN A 93 -13.94 -2.64 8.86
N HIS A 94 -12.86 -1.96 8.48
CA HIS A 94 -12.20 -2.16 7.17
C HIS A 94 -10.76 -2.70 7.26
N VAL A 95 -10.17 -2.76 8.46
CA VAL A 95 -8.77 -3.18 8.66
C VAL A 95 -8.52 -4.62 8.16
N ILE A 96 -9.47 -5.53 8.37
CA ILE A 96 -9.35 -6.93 7.93
C ILE A 96 -9.27 -7.00 6.41
N PHE A 97 -10.12 -6.24 5.72
CA PHE A 97 -10.13 -6.18 4.27
C PHE A 97 -8.81 -5.58 3.75
N ALA A 98 -8.39 -4.44 4.29
CA ALA A 98 -7.14 -3.79 3.90
C ALA A 98 -5.92 -4.69 4.12
N PHE A 99 -5.85 -5.39 5.25
CA PHE A 99 -4.77 -6.34 5.55
C PHE A 99 -4.75 -7.53 4.59
N SER A 100 -5.93 -8.09 4.29
CA SER A 100 -6.04 -9.21 3.34
C SER A 100 -5.60 -8.79 1.94
N THR A 101 -6.03 -7.61 1.47
CA THR A 101 -5.60 -7.04 0.19
C THR A 101 -4.08 -6.82 0.17
N ALA A 102 -3.50 -6.26 1.23
CA ALA A 102 -2.06 -6.04 1.33
C ALA A 102 -1.27 -7.36 1.17
N LYS A 103 -1.75 -8.45 1.78
CA LYS A 103 -1.12 -9.77 1.63
C LYS A 103 -1.23 -10.34 0.23
N ILE A 104 -2.39 -10.22 -0.41
CA ILE A 104 -2.58 -10.65 -1.79
C ILE A 104 -1.65 -9.87 -2.73
N VAL A 105 -1.57 -8.56 -2.56
CA VAL A 105 -0.69 -7.68 -3.35
C VAL A 105 0.78 -8.03 -3.12
N GLN A 106 1.20 -8.27 -1.87
CA GLN A 106 2.56 -8.73 -1.53
C GLN A 106 2.93 -10.04 -2.23
N PHE A 107 1.98 -10.96 -2.44
CA PHE A 107 2.21 -12.17 -3.23
C PHE A 107 2.26 -11.90 -4.72
N LEU A 108 1.45 -10.99 -5.25
CA LEU A 108 1.40 -10.67 -6.68
C LEU A 108 2.67 -9.97 -7.19
N ILE A 109 3.24 -9.05 -6.40
CA ILE A 109 4.45 -8.28 -6.75
C ILE A 109 5.61 -9.17 -7.25
N PRO A 110 6.07 -10.20 -6.51
CA PRO A 110 7.18 -11.04 -6.98
C PRO A 110 6.84 -11.81 -8.26
N TYR A 111 5.58 -12.25 -8.45
CA TYR A 111 5.18 -12.88 -9.71
C TYR A 111 5.24 -11.91 -10.89
N MET A 112 4.83 -10.65 -10.70
CA MET A 112 4.91 -9.63 -11.76
C MET A 112 6.35 -9.30 -12.12
N LEU A 113 7.27 -9.28 -11.16
CA LEU A 113 8.71 -9.11 -11.41
C LEU A 113 9.29 -10.26 -12.24
N ILE A 114 8.89 -11.50 -11.94
CA ILE A 114 9.30 -12.68 -12.72
C ILE A 114 8.78 -12.56 -14.15
N PHE A 115 7.50 -12.25 -14.35
CA PHE A 115 6.91 -12.11 -15.68
C PHE A 115 7.51 -10.94 -16.47
N ALA A 116 7.77 -9.80 -15.85
CA ALA A 116 8.45 -8.67 -16.49
C ALA A 116 9.87 -9.05 -16.97
N THR A 117 10.57 -9.90 -16.19
CA THR A 117 11.90 -10.41 -16.57
C THR A 117 11.80 -11.37 -17.76
N PHE A 118 10.83 -12.28 -17.77
CA PHE A 118 10.56 -13.18 -18.89
C PHE A 118 10.17 -12.42 -20.16
N GLU A 119 9.32 -11.41 -20.05
CA GLU A 119 8.92 -10.53 -21.14
C GLU A 119 10.14 -9.83 -21.76
N ARG A 120 11.04 -9.30 -20.92
CA ARG A 120 12.29 -8.70 -21.39
C ARG A 120 13.24 -9.72 -22.02
N TYR A 121 13.36 -10.91 -21.45
CA TYR A 121 14.21 -11.99 -22.00
C TYR A 121 13.73 -12.42 -23.39
N THR A 122 12.43 -12.67 -23.56
CA THR A 122 11.84 -13.07 -24.85
C THR A 122 11.96 -11.99 -25.91
N TRP A 123 11.87 -10.71 -25.53
CA TRP A 123 12.11 -9.59 -26.45
C TRP A 123 13.56 -9.52 -26.94
N ILE A 124 14.54 -9.71 -26.05
CA ILE A 124 15.96 -9.73 -26.42
C ILE A 124 16.25 -10.96 -27.29
N ALA A 125 15.75 -12.14 -26.92
CA ALA A 125 16.00 -13.39 -27.63
C ALA A 125 15.37 -13.43 -29.03
N ASN A 126 14.22 -12.77 -29.23
CA ASN A 126 13.55 -12.70 -30.54
C ASN A 126 13.97 -11.51 -31.40
N LYS A 127 14.73 -10.55 -30.85
CA LYS A 127 15.46 -9.56 -31.66
C LYS A 127 16.61 -10.29 -32.37
N LYS A 128 16.33 -10.80 -33.57
CA LYS A 128 17.37 -11.09 -34.56
C LYS A 128 18.07 -9.81 -35.00
#